data_AF-A0A1G2CHD2-F1
#
_entry.id   AF-A0A1G2CHD2-F1
#
_cell.length_a   1.000
_cell.length_b   1.000
_cell.length_c   1.000
_cell.angle_alpha   90.00
_cell.angle_beta   90.00
_cell.angle_gamma   90.00
#
_symmetry.space_group_name_H-M   'P 1'
#
loop_
_entity.id
_entity.type
_entity.pdbx_description
1 polymer ?
#
loop_
_entity_poly.entity_id
_entity_poly.type
_entity_poly.pdbx_seq_one_letter_code
_entity_poly.pdbx_strand_id
1 'polypeptide(L)'
;MCLNNDSLFSPQEVQEMGIKEVVIVGTGSAFTEHYLGALMAMKNVRVVGVVEGALTDEVANHAVVQSAWKSRSIAEIPSEHNVFESIAIVLTPDHFPVIKELVERGFRRIAVEKPLVSRDWEVEEIKRIIEWSKVSLYATDFYIQKLLPLLIVTGVLTPNDPRYDFVKIQGVQKNHKELLGPIEGISVQIIEAGDFCLPDITKRPWLADNAEIGGMLRDLGTHIFAPLVTAGLITSDVSVHHVDMGRIDNDNKGLVTVRGRRDPELYVPALLTEHGIPLSIALGKVPFRGGIWTLVIRGQNGTFCAGLRTGQSSVLVSDKGEREHAVFSLKKLPYQTVFEEAFMYFDGTLPNFDGHLGAFFTSKAIEDKIRKYYL
;
A
#
# COMPACT_ATOMS: atom_id res chain seq x y z
N MET A 1 -3.67 -23.30 -38.67
CA MET A 1 -3.77 -21.92 -39.15
C MET A 1 -3.52 -21.03 -37.94
N CYS A 2 -2.28 -20.55 -37.81
CA CYS A 2 -1.87 -19.70 -36.70
C CYS A 2 -2.47 -18.31 -36.91
N LEU A 3 -3.23 -17.81 -35.94
CA LEU A 3 -3.66 -16.42 -35.94
C LEU A 3 -2.51 -15.58 -35.36
N ASN A 4 -1.87 -14.81 -36.23
CA ASN A 4 -1.03 -13.68 -35.85
C ASN A 4 -1.92 -12.67 -35.12
N ASN A 5 -1.64 -12.43 -33.84
CA ASN A 5 -2.14 -11.26 -33.12
C ASN A 5 -1.09 -10.16 -33.27
N ASP A 6 -1.10 -9.51 -34.43
CA ASP A 6 -0.66 -8.12 -34.50
C ASP A 6 -1.57 -7.31 -33.57
N SER A 7 -1.00 -6.43 -32.77
CA SER A 7 -1.74 -5.67 -31.78
C SER A 7 -2.90 -4.92 -32.44
N LEU A 8 -4.13 -5.14 -31.97
CA LEU A 8 -5.38 -4.61 -32.56
C LEU A 8 -5.48 -3.08 -32.65
N PHE A 9 -4.51 -2.32 -32.12
CA PHE A 9 -4.51 -0.87 -32.08
C PHE A 9 -3.09 -0.34 -32.27
N SER A 10 -2.94 0.69 -33.10
CA SER A 10 -1.74 1.50 -33.27
C SER A 10 -1.46 2.37 -32.02
N PRO A 11 -0.22 2.86 -31.81
CA PRO A 11 0.10 3.76 -30.70
C PRO A 11 -0.78 5.03 -30.64
N GLN A 12 -1.21 5.55 -31.79
CA GLN A 12 -2.16 6.67 -31.86
C GLN A 12 -3.55 6.26 -31.37
N GLU A 13 -4.05 5.09 -31.76
CA GLU A 13 -5.34 4.58 -31.25
C GLU A 13 -5.28 4.27 -29.74
N VAL A 14 -4.15 3.77 -29.22
CA VAL A 14 -3.93 3.58 -27.77
C VAL A 14 -4.01 4.93 -27.03
N GLN A 15 -3.43 5.99 -27.61
CA GLN A 15 -3.44 7.33 -27.04
C GLN A 15 -4.82 8.00 -27.13
N GLU A 16 -5.52 7.84 -28.26
CA GLU A 16 -6.89 8.37 -28.48
C GLU A 16 -7.95 7.62 -27.64
N MET A 17 -7.75 6.32 -27.38
CA MET A 17 -8.62 5.50 -26.52
C MET A 17 -8.30 5.64 -25.03
N GLY A 18 -7.21 6.32 -24.67
CA GLY A 18 -6.75 6.47 -23.28
C GLY A 18 -6.33 5.16 -22.61
N ILE A 19 -5.86 4.17 -23.39
CA ILE A 19 -5.37 2.89 -22.86
C ILE A 19 -4.02 3.11 -22.17
N LYS A 20 -3.90 2.63 -20.93
CA LYS A 20 -2.67 2.66 -20.14
C LYS A 20 -1.92 1.35 -20.28
N GLU A 21 -0.69 1.43 -20.76
CA GLU A 21 0.19 0.27 -20.91
C GLU A 21 1.02 0.07 -19.65
N VAL A 22 1.06 -1.18 -19.18
CA VAL A 22 1.79 -1.56 -17.98
C VAL A 22 2.72 -2.73 -18.23
N VAL A 23 3.88 -2.69 -17.58
CA VAL A 23 4.85 -3.80 -17.51
C VAL A 23 4.87 -4.30 -16.08
N ILE A 24 4.62 -5.59 -15.88
CA ILE A 24 4.62 -6.22 -14.56
C ILE A 24 6.01 -6.80 -14.27
N VAL A 25 6.60 -6.47 -13.12
CA VAL A 25 7.89 -6.97 -12.67
C VAL A 25 7.69 -7.74 -11.37
N GLY A 26 7.75 -9.07 -11.45
CA GLY A 26 7.37 -9.99 -10.39
C GLY A 26 5.89 -10.39 -10.44
N THR A 27 5.61 -11.69 -10.41
CA THR A 27 4.28 -12.29 -10.55
C THR A 27 3.90 -13.19 -9.37
N GLY A 28 4.50 -12.96 -8.20
CA GLY A 28 4.24 -13.71 -6.98
C GLY A 28 2.83 -13.50 -6.40
N SER A 29 2.65 -13.90 -5.13
CA SER A 29 1.36 -13.90 -4.42
C SER A 29 0.59 -12.56 -4.49
N ALA A 30 1.27 -11.41 -4.37
CA ALA A 30 0.60 -10.11 -4.51
C ALA A 30 -0.02 -9.93 -5.90
N PHE A 31 0.69 -10.34 -6.96
CA PHE A 31 0.19 -10.24 -8.32
C PHE A 31 -1.04 -11.13 -8.53
N THR A 32 -0.92 -12.40 -8.16
CA THR A 32 -1.97 -13.41 -8.42
C THR A 32 -3.21 -13.20 -7.59
N GLU A 33 -3.07 -12.81 -6.32
CA GLU A 33 -4.20 -12.67 -5.40
C GLU A 33 -4.90 -11.31 -5.50
N HIS A 34 -4.22 -10.26 -5.97
CA HIS A 34 -4.73 -8.89 -5.89
C HIS A 34 -4.70 -8.12 -7.20
N TYR A 35 -3.55 -8.06 -7.89
CA TYR A 35 -3.41 -7.24 -9.09
C TYR A 35 -4.15 -7.82 -10.29
N LEU A 36 -4.14 -9.14 -10.48
CA LEU A 36 -4.83 -9.79 -11.60
C LEU A 36 -6.32 -9.44 -11.62
N GLY A 37 -7.02 -9.53 -10.49
CA GLY A 37 -8.44 -9.21 -10.38
C GLY A 37 -8.75 -7.74 -10.69
N ALA A 38 -7.87 -6.82 -10.31
CA ALA A 38 -8.00 -5.41 -10.65
C ALA A 38 -7.80 -5.17 -12.15
N LEU A 39 -6.72 -5.71 -12.74
CA LEU A 39 -6.41 -5.59 -14.16
C LEU A 39 -7.51 -6.19 -15.05
N MET A 40 -8.08 -7.33 -14.67
CA MET A 40 -9.21 -7.94 -15.39
C MET A 40 -10.45 -7.05 -15.45
N ALA A 41 -10.67 -6.24 -14.42
CA ALA A 41 -11.85 -5.40 -14.32
C ALA A 41 -11.68 -4.04 -15.03
N MET A 42 -10.43 -3.64 -15.33
CA MET A 42 -10.12 -2.37 -15.97
C MET A 42 -10.04 -2.55 -17.50
N LYS A 43 -10.90 -1.84 -18.23
CA LYS A 43 -10.98 -1.93 -19.71
C LYS A 43 -9.95 -1.06 -20.43
N ASN A 44 -9.39 -0.08 -19.74
CA ASN A 44 -8.45 0.90 -20.27
C ASN A 44 -7.01 0.61 -19.83
N VAL A 45 -6.70 -0.62 -19.42
CA VAL A 45 -5.35 -1.04 -19.02
C VAL A 45 -4.95 -2.25 -19.83
N ARG A 46 -3.72 -2.24 -20.37
CA ARG A 46 -3.15 -3.34 -21.12
C ARG A 46 -1.81 -3.73 -20.52
N VAL A 47 -1.68 -4.99 -20.11
CA VAL A 47 -0.37 -5.55 -19.77
C VAL A 47 0.36 -5.85 -21.07
N VAL A 48 1.46 -5.12 -21.32
CA VAL A 48 2.27 -5.26 -22.52
C VAL A 48 3.49 -6.15 -22.30
N GLY A 49 3.96 -6.23 -21.05
CA GLY A 49 5.16 -7.00 -20.69
C GLY A 49 5.09 -7.62 -19.30
N VAL A 50 5.77 -8.75 -19.13
CA VAL A 50 5.99 -9.42 -17.84
C VAL A 50 7.46 -9.78 -17.69
N VAL A 51 8.03 -9.43 -16.55
CA VAL A 51 9.40 -9.78 -16.14
C VAL A 51 9.33 -10.69 -14.92
N GLU A 52 9.68 -11.96 -15.10
CA GLU A 52 9.66 -12.98 -14.05
C GLU A 52 10.71 -14.06 -14.36
N GLY A 53 11.55 -14.40 -13.38
CA GLY A 53 12.62 -15.37 -13.56
C GLY A 53 12.09 -16.78 -13.88
N ALA A 54 10.97 -17.15 -13.25
CA ALA A 54 10.28 -18.42 -13.47
C ALA A 54 8.75 -18.21 -13.49
N LEU A 55 8.20 -17.88 -14.67
CA LEU A 55 6.77 -17.71 -14.85
C LEU A 55 6.05 -19.06 -14.79
N THR A 56 4.99 -19.16 -13.98
CA THR A 56 4.16 -20.37 -13.92
C THR A 56 3.24 -20.46 -15.14
N ASP A 57 2.88 -21.68 -15.54
CA ASP A 57 1.93 -21.88 -16.65
C ASP A 57 0.56 -21.23 -16.38
N GLU A 58 0.12 -21.21 -15.11
CA GLU A 58 -1.11 -20.55 -14.69
C GLU A 58 -1.08 -19.05 -15.03
N VAL A 59 0.00 -18.37 -14.66
CA VAL A 59 0.15 -16.93 -14.94
C VAL A 59 0.39 -16.68 -16.42
N ALA A 60 1.24 -17.48 -17.07
CA ALA A 60 1.60 -17.31 -18.47
C ALA A 60 0.40 -17.42 -19.41
N ASN A 61 -0.55 -18.31 -19.08
CA ASN A 61 -1.76 -18.56 -19.88
C ASN A 61 -2.96 -17.70 -19.44
N HIS A 62 -2.82 -16.86 -18.41
CA HIS A 62 -3.90 -16.00 -17.97
C HIS A 62 -4.24 -14.96 -19.04
N ALA A 63 -5.54 -14.69 -19.29
CA ALA A 63 -5.99 -13.86 -20.41
C ALA A 63 -5.42 -12.43 -20.41
N VAL A 64 -5.12 -11.88 -19.23
CA VAL A 64 -4.47 -10.56 -19.05
C VAL A 64 -3.00 -10.57 -19.49
N VAL A 65 -2.31 -11.70 -19.36
CA VAL A 65 -0.85 -11.83 -19.54
C VAL A 65 -0.49 -12.52 -20.86
N GLN A 66 -1.37 -13.36 -21.41
CA GLN A 66 -1.07 -14.23 -22.55
C GLN A 66 -0.46 -13.47 -23.74
N SER A 67 -0.97 -12.26 -24.03
CA SER A 67 -0.54 -11.42 -25.15
C SER A 67 0.68 -10.55 -24.85
N ALA A 68 1.12 -10.47 -23.60
CA ALA A 68 2.30 -9.70 -23.21
C ALA A 68 3.58 -10.41 -23.67
N TRP A 69 4.62 -9.63 -24.00
CA TRP A 69 5.97 -10.19 -24.11
C TRP A 69 6.46 -10.62 -22.71
N LYS A 70 7.39 -11.57 -22.68
CA LYS A 70 7.83 -12.25 -21.46
C LYS A 70 9.36 -12.26 -21.43
N SER A 71 9.95 -11.77 -20.35
CA SER A 71 11.40 -11.73 -20.14
C SER A 71 11.75 -12.32 -18.78
N ARG A 72 12.93 -12.93 -18.65
CA ARG A 72 13.38 -13.52 -17.37
C ARG A 72 14.08 -12.51 -16.46
N SER A 73 14.52 -11.40 -17.03
CA SER A 73 15.25 -10.33 -16.35
C SER A 73 14.91 -8.97 -16.96
N ILE A 74 15.21 -7.90 -16.22
CA ILE A 74 14.99 -6.52 -16.68
C ILE A 74 15.95 -6.17 -17.83
N ALA A 75 17.17 -6.72 -17.81
CA ALA A 75 18.13 -6.65 -18.91
C ALA A 75 17.58 -7.20 -20.25
N GLU A 76 16.66 -8.16 -20.20
CA GLU A 76 16.03 -8.78 -21.38
C GLU A 76 14.77 -8.03 -21.87
N ILE A 77 14.39 -6.91 -21.25
CA ILE A 77 13.26 -6.11 -21.72
C ILE A 77 13.57 -5.59 -23.14
N PRO A 78 12.66 -5.70 -24.12
CA PRO A 78 12.85 -5.17 -25.47
C PRO A 78 13.27 -3.71 -25.45
N SER A 79 14.27 -3.33 -26.27
CA SER A 79 14.84 -1.98 -26.25
C SER A 79 14.06 -0.98 -27.12
N GLU A 80 12.79 -1.26 -27.40
CA GLU A 80 11.92 -0.39 -28.20
C GLU A 80 11.50 0.83 -27.35
N HIS A 81 11.53 2.04 -27.93
CA HIS A 81 11.31 3.28 -27.17
C HIS A 81 9.93 3.37 -26.50
N ASN A 82 8.89 2.86 -27.16
CA ASN A 82 7.51 2.81 -26.66
C ASN A 82 7.36 1.98 -25.37
N VAL A 83 8.18 0.93 -25.17
CA VAL A 83 8.13 0.11 -23.95
C VAL A 83 8.48 0.96 -22.72
N PHE A 84 9.42 1.89 -22.84
CA PHE A 84 9.86 2.73 -21.72
C PHE A 84 8.88 3.88 -21.39
N GLU A 85 7.87 4.11 -22.25
CA GLU A 85 6.75 5.02 -21.98
C GLU A 85 5.64 4.36 -21.16
N SER A 86 5.64 3.03 -21.07
CA SER A 86 4.73 2.25 -20.21
C SER A 86 5.01 2.48 -18.72
N ILE A 87 4.04 2.13 -17.87
CA ILE A 87 4.21 2.17 -16.42
C ILE A 87 4.76 0.82 -15.95
N ALA A 88 5.93 0.81 -15.31
CA ALA A 88 6.45 -0.39 -14.67
C ALA A 88 5.79 -0.58 -13.30
N ILE A 89 5.33 -1.79 -12.98
CA ILE A 89 4.73 -2.15 -11.71
C ILE A 89 5.61 -3.18 -11.03
N VAL A 90 6.23 -2.80 -9.93
CA VAL A 90 7.23 -3.58 -9.23
C VAL A 90 6.59 -4.29 -8.03
N LEU A 91 6.60 -5.63 -8.07
CA LEU A 91 5.98 -6.53 -7.09
C LEU A 91 6.98 -7.54 -6.50
N THR A 92 8.28 -7.27 -6.64
CA THR A 92 9.36 -8.14 -6.16
C THR A 92 9.60 -7.97 -4.66
N PRO A 93 10.12 -8.96 -3.91
CA PRO A 93 10.34 -8.78 -2.46
C PRO A 93 11.36 -7.69 -2.07
N ASP A 94 12.33 -7.41 -2.94
CA ASP A 94 13.33 -6.34 -2.76
C ASP A 94 13.21 -5.36 -3.95
N HIS A 95 12.75 -4.14 -3.67
CA HIS A 95 12.36 -3.18 -4.69
C HIS A 95 13.51 -2.30 -5.16
N PHE A 96 14.45 -1.93 -4.27
CA PHE A 96 15.45 -0.91 -4.58
C PHE A 96 16.35 -1.27 -5.78
N PRO A 97 16.94 -2.48 -5.86
CA PRO A 97 17.75 -2.87 -7.02
C PRO A 97 16.95 -2.87 -8.33
N VAL A 98 15.69 -3.29 -8.26
CA VAL A 98 14.76 -3.37 -9.40
C VAL A 98 14.41 -1.97 -9.92
N ILE A 99 14.10 -1.03 -9.03
CA ILE A 99 13.84 0.37 -9.39
C ILE A 99 15.05 0.96 -10.10
N LYS A 100 16.26 0.75 -9.56
CA LYS A 100 17.49 1.26 -10.15
C LYS A 100 17.70 0.73 -11.58
N GLU A 101 17.57 -0.58 -11.79
CA GLU A 101 17.75 -1.19 -13.10
C GLU A 101 16.69 -0.70 -14.11
N LEU A 102 15.42 -0.56 -13.70
CA LEU A 102 14.36 0.00 -14.56
C LEU A 102 14.67 1.44 -14.98
N VAL A 103 15.13 2.27 -14.05
CA VAL A 103 15.51 3.67 -14.34
C VAL A 103 16.69 3.74 -15.31
N GLU A 104 17.69 2.87 -15.14
CA GLU A 104 18.84 2.74 -16.03
C GLU A 104 18.45 2.25 -17.44
N ARG A 105 17.44 1.37 -17.53
CA ARG A 105 16.86 0.95 -18.81
C ARG A 105 16.04 2.05 -19.51
N GLY A 106 15.65 3.10 -18.79
CA GLY A 106 14.97 4.27 -19.35
C GLY A 106 13.52 4.45 -18.89
N PHE A 107 12.99 3.59 -18.01
CA PHE A 107 11.66 3.80 -17.44
C PHE A 107 11.62 5.12 -16.64
N ARG A 108 10.49 5.83 -16.78
CA ARG A 108 10.23 7.10 -16.09
C ARG A 108 8.98 7.10 -15.21
N ARG A 109 8.14 6.07 -15.30
CA ARG A 109 6.90 5.92 -14.53
C ARG A 109 6.92 4.55 -13.86
N ILE A 110 7.09 4.52 -12.55
CA ILE A 110 7.22 3.26 -11.81
C ILE A 110 6.27 3.29 -10.61
N ALA A 111 5.35 2.33 -10.56
CA ALA A 111 4.56 2.03 -9.38
C ALA A 111 5.21 0.87 -8.62
N VAL A 112 5.33 0.96 -7.30
CA VAL A 112 6.08 0.01 -6.47
C VAL A 112 5.26 -0.41 -5.27
N GLU A 113 5.13 -1.72 -5.05
CA GLU A 113 4.48 -2.27 -3.85
C GLU A 113 5.16 -1.88 -2.55
N LYS A 114 4.43 -2.05 -1.45
CA LYS A 114 4.99 -1.89 -0.11
C LYS A 114 5.88 -3.09 0.25
N PRO A 115 6.92 -2.89 1.08
CA PRO A 115 7.44 -1.59 1.54
C PRO A 115 8.27 -0.92 0.43
N LEU A 116 8.20 0.40 0.27
CA LEU A 116 8.94 1.12 -0.78
C LEU A 116 10.47 0.85 -0.71
N VAL A 117 10.99 0.77 0.51
CA VAL A 117 12.39 0.44 0.80
C VAL A 117 12.47 -0.54 1.96
N SER A 118 13.51 -1.36 1.95
CA SER A 118 13.82 -2.26 3.05
C SER A 118 14.86 -1.67 3.99
N ARG A 119 15.82 -0.90 3.50
CA ARG A 119 16.99 -0.51 4.29
C ARG A 119 17.01 1.00 4.49
N ASP A 120 17.47 1.47 5.65
CA ASP A 120 17.49 2.90 5.99
C ASP A 120 18.25 3.72 4.95
N TRP A 121 19.36 3.19 4.45
CA TRP A 121 20.19 3.85 3.45
C TRP A 121 19.52 3.94 2.06
N GLU A 122 18.55 3.08 1.76
CA GLU A 122 17.83 3.11 0.47
C GLU A 122 16.92 4.33 0.36
N VAL A 123 16.47 4.92 1.48
CA VAL A 123 15.64 6.14 1.46
C VAL A 123 16.36 7.27 0.72
N GLU A 124 17.62 7.53 1.07
CA GLU A 124 18.40 8.62 0.48
C GLU A 124 18.87 8.29 -0.96
N GLU A 125 19.02 7.00 -1.30
CA GLU A 125 19.29 6.59 -2.67
C GLU A 125 18.05 6.75 -3.57
N ILE A 126 16.86 6.36 -3.09
CA ILE A 126 15.61 6.56 -3.84
C ILE A 126 15.36 8.05 -4.09
N LYS A 127 15.55 8.91 -3.08
CA LYS A 127 15.45 10.37 -3.25
C LYS A 127 16.41 10.89 -4.33
N ARG A 128 17.66 10.43 -4.33
CA ARG A 128 18.65 10.77 -5.38
C ARG A 128 18.24 10.26 -6.76
N ILE A 129 17.71 9.04 -6.87
CA ILE A 129 17.22 8.48 -8.12
C ILE A 129 16.09 9.35 -8.70
N ILE A 130 15.11 9.73 -7.87
CA ILE A 130 14.00 10.61 -8.27
C ILE A 130 14.53 11.96 -8.78
N GLU A 131 15.41 12.60 -8.01
CA GLU A 131 15.94 13.92 -8.33
C GLU A 131 16.78 13.94 -9.62
N TRP A 132 17.73 13.01 -9.75
CA TRP A 132 18.70 13.04 -10.84
C TRP A 132 18.19 12.41 -12.13
N SER A 133 17.36 11.37 -12.02
CA SER A 133 16.86 10.64 -13.20
C SER A 133 15.50 11.14 -13.68
N LYS A 134 14.88 12.08 -12.94
CA LYS A 134 13.54 12.63 -13.22
C LYS A 134 12.48 11.53 -13.41
N VAL A 135 12.59 10.47 -12.62
CA VAL A 135 11.59 9.40 -12.57
C VAL A 135 10.46 9.80 -11.63
N SER A 136 9.22 9.53 -12.03
CA SER A 136 8.06 9.61 -11.14
C SER A 136 7.86 8.24 -10.50
N LEU A 137 7.86 8.20 -9.17
CA LEU A 137 7.59 6.99 -8.39
C LEU A 137 6.25 7.12 -7.68
N TYR A 138 5.41 6.08 -7.81
CA TYR A 138 4.17 5.95 -7.06
C TYR A 138 4.30 4.76 -6.10
N ALA A 139 4.27 5.02 -4.80
CA ALA A 139 4.31 3.97 -3.78
C ALA A 139 2.90 3.42 -3.55
N THR A 140 2.68 2.14 -3.85
CA THR A 140 1.38 1.50 -3.76
C THR A 140 1.20 0.89 -2.38
N ASP A 141 0.15 1.32 -1.69
CA ASP A 141 -0.42 0.60 -0.56
C ASP A 141 -1.93 0.82 -0.58
N PHE A 142 -2.69 -0.24 -0.91
CA PHE A 142 -4.13 -0.15 -1.05
C PHE A 142 -4.84 0.29 0.24
N TYR A 143 -4.19 0.25 1.41
CA TYR A 143 -4.74 0.78 2.66
C TYR A 143 -4.85 2.30 2.64
N ILE A 144 -4.02 3.01 1.88
CA ILE A 144 -4.17 4.45 1.67
C ILE A 144 -5.49 4.73 0.93
N GLN A 145 -5.76 3.98 -0.14
CA GLN A 145 -7.03 4.13 -0.88
C GLN A 145 -8.21 3.66 -0.04
N LYS A 146 -8.06 2.56 0.71
CA LYS A 146 -9.08 2.05 1.64
C LYS A 146 -9.48 3.09 2.70
N LEU A 147 -8.55 3.97 3.06
CA LEU A 147 -8.72 5.05 4.02
C LEU A 147 -8.89 6.44 3.39
N LEU A 148 -9.21 6.56 2.09
CA LEU A 148 -9.74 7.82 1.54
C LEU A 148 -10.91 8.41 2.37
N PRO A 149 -11.84 7.61 2.95
CA PRO A 149 -12.81 8.13 3.90
C PRO A 149 -12.21 8.91 5.07
N LEU A 150 -11.05 8.50 5.59
CA LEU A 150 -10.36 9.22 6.65
C LEU A 150 -9.87 10.58 6.19
N LEU A 151 -9.31 10.66 4.97
CA LEU A 151 -8.87 11.94 4.39
C LEU A 151 -10.06 12.88 4.18
N ILE A 152 -11.23 12.37 3.82
CA ILE A 152 -12.48 13.16 3.73
C ILE A 152 -12.89 13.68 5.11
N VAL A 153 -12.92 12.80 6.12
CA VAL A 153 -13.34 13.15 7.48
C VAL A 153 -12.39 14.18 8.12
N THR A 154 -11.10 14.08 7.87
CA THR A 154 -10.08 15.04 8.37
C THR A 154 -10.05 16.35 7.56
N GLY A 155 -10.70 16.38 6.41
CA GLY A 155 -10.77 17.53 5.51
C GLY A 155 -9.55 17.69 4.61
N VAL A 156 -8.66 16.69 4.55
CA VAL A 156 -7.54 16.65 3.60
C VAL A 156 -8.04 16.45 2.17
N LEU A 157 -9.00 15.53 1.99
CA LEU A 157 -9.63 15.28 0.70
C LEU A 157 -10.96 16.03 0.62
N THR A 158 -11.01 17.02 -0.28
CA THR A 158 -12.21 17.85 -0.48
C THR A 158 -12.91 17.48 -1.79
N PRO A 159 -14.17 17.90 -2.02
CA PRO A 159 -14.88 17.64 -3.28
C PRO A 159 -14.20 18.16 -4.55
N ASN A 160 -13.20 19.05 -4.44
CA ASN A 160 -12.43 19.55 -5.57
C ASN A 160 -11.27 18.61 -5.96
N ASP A 161 -10.92 17.63 -5.11
CA ASP A 161 -9.94 16.61 -5.43
C ASP A 161 -10.64 15.47 -6.18
N PRO A 162 -10.19 15.08 -7.40
CA PRO A 162 -10.92 14.07 -8.18
C PRO A 162 -10.95 12.68 -7.51
N ARG A 163 -10.08 12.41 -6.52
CA ARG A 163 -10.13 11.16 -5.74
C ARG A 163 -11.30 11.13 -4.76
N TYR A 164 -11.92 12.27 -4.47
CA TYR A 164 -13.16 12.32 -3.68
C TYR A 164 -14.25 11.46 -4.31
N ASP A 165 -14.30 11.43 -5.65
CA ASP A 165 -15.24 10.61 -6.41
C ASP A 165 -14.99 9.11 -6.31
N PHE A 166 -13.89 8.66 -5.71
CA PHE A 166 -13.67 7.24 -5.44
C PHE A 166 -14.52 6.73 -4.27
N VAL A 167 -15.03 7.64 -3.43
CA VAL A 167 -15.78 7.30 -2.21
C VAL A 167 -17.28 7.54 -2.43
N LYS A 168 -18.09 6.56 -2.04
CA LYS A 168 -19.53 6.70 -1.87
C LYS A 168 -19.81 7.03 -0.41
N ILE A 169 -20.59 8.08 -0.17
CA ILE A 169 -20.98 8.54 1.17
C ILE A 169 -22.49 8.40 1.32
N GLN A 170 -22.96 7.79 2.41
CA GLN A 170 -24.37 7.67 2.78
C GLN A 170 -24.60 8.32 4.15
N GLY A 171 -25.80 8.85 4.40
CA GLY A 171 -26.06 9.63 5.62
C GLY A 171 -25.60 11.08 5.46
N VAL A 172 -24.99 11.66 6.50
CA VAL A 172 -24.55 13.06 6.47
C VAL A 172 -23.45 13.27 5.42
N GLN A 173 -23.63 14.27 4.56
CA GLN A 173 -22.78 14.51 3.37
C GLN A 173 -21.80 15.68 3.53
N LYS A 174 -21.90 16.47 4.60
CA LYS A 174 -21.09 17.67 4.81
C LYS A 174 -20.61 17.77 6.26
N ASN A 175 -19.63 18.64 6.49
CA ASN A 175 -19.10 18.96 7.82
C ASN A 175 -18.57 17.75 8.61
N HIS A 176 -18.03 16.73 7.92
CA HIS A 176 -17.50 15.52 8.56
C HIS A 176 -16.40 15.81 9.60
N LYS A 177 -15.58 16.85 9.37
CA LYS A 177 -14.57 17.31 10.33
C LYS A 177 -15.19 17.86 11.61
N GLU A 178 -16.30 18.59 11.51
CA GLU A 178 -17.01 19.13 12.68
C GLU A 178 -17.73 18.02 13.46
N LEU A 179 -18.29 17.05 12.73
CA LEU A 179 -18.90 15.83 13.28
C LEU A 179 -17.91 14.99 14.10
N LEU A 180 -16.66 14.84 13.64
CA LEU A 180 -15.61 14.20 14.43
C LEU A 180 -15.15 15.11 15.58
N GLY A 181 -14.96 16.40 15.30
CA GLY A 181 -14.37 17.36 16.23
C GLY A 181 -12.86 17.16 16.42
N PRO A 182 -12.24 17.91 17.35
CA PRO A 182 -10.84 17.70 17.73
C PRO A 182 -10.58 16.25 18.16
N ILE A 183 -9.49 15.66 17.68
CA ILE A 183 -9.14 14.26 17.95
C ILE A 183 -8.54 14.14 19.34
N GLU A 184 -8.99 13.13 20.10
CA GLU A 184 -8.55 12.84 21.46
C GLU A 184 -7.82 11.50 21.59
N GLY A 185 -7.90 10.64 20.58
CA GLY A 185 -7.11 9.42 20.55
C GLY A 185 -7.34 8.55 19.32
N ILE A 186 -6.31 7.80 18.97
CA ILE A 186 -6.29 6.90 17.82
C ILE A 186 -5.94 5.49 18.31
N SER A 187 -6.65 4.48 17.82
CA SER A 187 -6.39 3.07 18.10
C SER A 187 -6.41 2.29 16.81
N VAL A 188 -5.36 1.52 16.54
CA VAL A 188 -5.26 0.67 15.35
C VAL A 188 -4.82 -0.73 15.73
N GLN A 189 -5.51 -1.73 15.18
CA GLN A 189 -5.16 -3.13 15.35
C GLN A 189 -5.17 -3.84 14.00
N ILE A 190 -4.03 -4.40 13.62
CA ILE A 190 -3.87 -5.27 12.47
C ILE A 190 -3.23 -6.57 12.95
N ILE A 191 -4.09 -7.51 13.33
CA ILE A 191 -3.73 -8.84 13.81
C ILE A 191 -4.24 -9.87 12.81
N GLU A 192 -3.31 -10.60 12.20
CA GLU A 192 -3.56 -11.77 11.37
C GLU A 192 -3.34 -13.04 12.20
N ALA A 193 -4.24 -14.02 12.10
CA ALA A 193 -4.12 -15.23 12.89
C ALA A 193 -4.78 -16.46 12.23
N GLY A 194 -4.13 -17.62 12.29
CA GLY A 194 -4.61 -18.87 11.72
C GLY A 194 -5.05 -18.73 10.26
N ASP A 195 -6.29 -19.09 9.95
CA ASP A 195 -6.83 -19.03 8.58
C ASP A 195 -7.18 -17.59 8.11
N PHE A 196 -7.08 -16.60 9.00
CA PHE A 196 -7.45 -15.23 8.70
C PHE A 196 -6.24 -14.43 8.20
N CYS A 197 -6.18 -14.26 6.88
CA CYS A 197 -5.23 -13.39 6.20
C CYS A 197 -3.75 -13.65 6.55
N LEU A 198 -3.38 -14.81 7.10
CA LEU A 198 -1.98 -15.22 7.13
C LEU A 198 -1.59 -15.64 5.71
N PRO A 199 -0.81 -14.86 4.94
CA PRO A 199 0.10 -15.51 4.02
C PRO A 199 0.94 -16.44 4.89
N ASP A 200 0.78 -17.73 4.59
CA ASP A 200 1.45 -18.81 5.30
C ASP A 200 2.93 -18.44 5.51
N ILE A 201 3.38 -18.33 6.76
CA ILE A 201 4.78 -18.01 7.07
C ILE A 201 5.71 -18.99 6.35
N THR A 202 5.26 -20.23 6.10
CA THR A 202 6.02 -21.21 5.32
C THR A 202 6.22 -20.79 3.86
N LYS A 203 5.31 -19.98 3.28
CA LYS A 203 5.43 -19.39 1.94
C LYS A 203 6.21 -18.07 1.95
N ARG A 204 6.36 -17.43 3.10
CA ARG A 204 7.10 -16.16 3.27
C ARG A 204 8.11 -16.21 4.42
N PRO A 205 9.06 -17.17 4.43
CA PRO A 205 9.95 -17.41 5.56
C PRO A 205 10.81 -16.20 5.92
N TRP A 206 11.16 -15.36 4.93
CA TRP A 206 11.93 -14.13 5.16
C TRP A 206 11.27 -13.15 6.15
N LEU A 207 9.95 -13.18 6.33
CA LEU A 207 9.25 -12.34 7.32
C LEU A 207 9.63 -12.72 8.76
N ALA A 208 9.90 -13.99 9.02
CA ALA A 208 10.23 -14.54 10.34
C ALA A 208 11.73 -14.79 10.52
N ASP A 209 12.48 -14.92 9.42
CA ASP A 209 13.89 -15.34 9.46
C ASP A 209 14.89 -14.21 9.18
N ASN A 210 14.44 -13.07 8.64
CA ASN A 210 15.34 -11.97 8.26
C ASN A 210 14.91 -10.65 8.90
N ALA A 211 15.63 -10.19 9.92
CA ALA A 211 15.33 -8.93 10.61
C ALA A 211 15.63 -7.67 9.76
N GLU A 212 16.42 -7.81 8.70
CA GLU A 212 16.72 -6.70 7.81
C GLU A 212 15.58 -6.42 6.83
N ILE A 213 14.83 -7.44 6.37
CA ILE A 213 13.74 -7.30 5.37
C ILE A 213 12.36 -7.72 5.87
N GLY A 214 12.28 -8.35 7.05
CA GLY A 214 11.08 -8.92 7.66
C GLY A 214 10.60 -8.18 8.91
N GLY A 215 9.72 -8.85 9.65
CA GLY A 215 9.03 -8.30 10.81
C GLY A 215 7.76 -7.51 10.46
N MET A 216 6.87 -7.43 11.44
CA MET A 216 5.51 -6.89 11.25
C MET A 216 5.45 -5.38 11.27
N LEU A 217 6.45 -4.68 11.84
CA LEU A 217 6.51 -3.23 11.67
C LEU A 217 6.68 -2.87 10.21
N ARG A 218 7.46 -3.64 9.45
CA ARG A 218 7.65 -3.35 8.04
C ARG A 218 6.51 -3.86 7.17
N ASP A 219 6.07 -5.08 7.42
CA ASP A 219 5.01 -5.68 6.62
C ASP A 219 3.66 -4.97 6.83
N LEU A 220 3.33 -4.63 8.08
CA LEU A 220 2.02 -4.09 8.46
C LEU A 220 2.05 -2.65 8.96
N GLY A 221 3.20 -2.11 9.36
CA GLY A 221 3.27 -0.73 9.86
C GLY A 221 2.95 0.29 8.79
N THR A 222 3.43 0.09 7.56
CA THR A 222 3.10 0.97 6.42
C THR A 222 1.59 1.03 6.14
N HIS A 223 0.86 -0.07 6.34
CA HIS A 223 -0.61 -0.12 6.19
C HIS A 223 -1.38 0.79 7.17
N ILE A 224 -0.70 1.32 8.19
CA ILE A 224 -1.28 2.17 9.23
C ILE A 224 -0.68 3.55 9.18
N PHE A 225 0.65 3.64 9.26
CA PHE A 225 1.29 4.92 9.40
C PHE A 225 1.14 5.73 8.12
N ALA A 226 1.27 5.13 6.93
CA ALA A 226 1.14 5.89 5.70
C ALA A 226 -0.26 6.53 5.56
N PRO A 227 -1.39 5.82 5.75
CA PRO A 227 -2.71 6.45 5.75
C PRO A 227 -2.90 7.53 6.83
N LEU A 228 -2.38 7.33 8.05
CA LEU A 228 -2.48 8.32 9.13
C LEU A 228 -1.64 9.58 8.83
N VAL A 229 -0.46 9.41 8.21
CA VAL A 229 0.38 10.52 7.73
C VAL A 229 -0.34 11.27 6.62
N THR A 230 -0.89 10.57 5.62
CA THR A 230 -1.64 11.19 4.53
C THR A 230 -2.88 11.94 5.04
N ALA A 231 -3.51 11.47 6.11
CA ALA A 231 -4.61 12.16 6.78
C ALA A 231 -4.16 13.35 7.67
N GLY A 232 -2.86 13.61 7.77
CA GLY A 232 -2.30 14.70 8.59
C GLY A 232 -2.45 14.48 10.10
N LEU A 233 -2.56 13.21 10.54
CA LEU A 233 -2.81 12.87 11.95
C LEU A 233 -1.54 12.55 12.71
N ILE A 234 -0.50 12.09 12.03
CA ILE A 234 0.81 11.79 12.61
C ILE A 234 1.92 12.25 11.65
N THR A 235 3.09 12.54 12.22
CA THR A 235 4.28 12.91 11.47
C THR A 235 5.48 12.08 11.91
N SER A 236 6.66 12.37 11.35
CA SER A 236 7.90 11.78 11.83
C SER A 236 8.27 12.23 13.24
N ASP A 237 7.57 13.19 13.86
CA ASP A 237 7.85 13.70 15.21
C ASP A 237 7.19 12.89 16.34
N VAL A 238 6.46 11.83 16.01
CA VAL A 238 5.81 10.96 16.98
C VAL A 238 6.77 10.51 18.10
N SER A 239 6.26 10.55 19.33
CA SER A 239 6.97 10.11 20.53
C SER A 239 6.54 8.71 20.90
N VAL A 240 7.52 7.83 21.14
CA VAL A 240 7.28 6.45 21.58
C VAL A 240 7.33 6.39 23.11
N HIS A 241 6.28 5.89 23.75
CA HIS A 241 6.18 5.80 25.21
C HIS A 241 6.27 4.39 25.75
N HIS A 242 5.81 3.41 24.97
CA HIS A 242 5.87 2.01 25.32
C HIS A 242 5.87 1.17 24.06
N VAL A 243 6.67 0.11 24.05
CA VAL A 243 6.70 -0.90 23.00
C VAL A 243 6.97 -2.24 23.67
N ASP A 244 6.25 -3.27 23.25
CA ASP A 244 6.70 -4.64 23.43
C ASP A 244 6.85 -5.30 22.06
N MET A 245 7.65 -6.36 21.98
CA MET A 245 7.86 -7.12 20.74
C MET A 245 7.86 -8.61 21.05
N GLY A 246 6.95 -9.32 20.39
CA GLY A 246 6.84 -10.77 20.43
C GLY A 246 7.25 -11.39 19.10
N ARG A 247 7.79 -12.60 19.16
CA ARG A 247 7.93 -13.53 18.03
C ARG A 247 7.14 -14.80 18.32
N ILE A 248 6.81 -15.55 17.28
CA ILE A 248 6.20 -16.87 17.46
C ILE A 248 7.23 -17.81 18.10
N ASP A 249 6.78 -18.61 19.06
CA ASP A 249 7.60 -19.63 19.70
C ASP A 249 7.95 -20.78 18.73
N ASN A 250 8.95 -21.59 19.07
CA ASN A 250 9.43 -22.63 18.16
C ASN A 250 8.37 -23.72 17.88
N ASP A 251 7.37 -23.85 18.75
CA ASP A 251 6.28 -24.81 18.63
C ASP A 251 5.04 -24.25 17.89
N ASN A 252 5.07 -22.98 17.47
CA ASN A 252 3.94 -22.25 16.89
C ASN A 252 2.67 -22.28 17.75
N LYS A 253 2.80 -22.24 19.08
CA LYS A 253 1.71 -22.28 20.07
C LYS A 253 1.54 -20.98 20.85
N GLY A 254 2.54 -20.09 20.81
CA GLY A 254 2.52 -18.87 21.61
C GLY A 254 3.44 -17.78 21.07
N LEU A 255 3.50 -16.69 21.82
CA LEU A 255 4.43 -15.59 21.60
C LEU A 255 5.49 -15.59 22.70
N VAL A 256 6.74 -15.35 22.32
CA VAL A 256 7.85 -15.11 23.24
C VAL A 256 8.47 -13.75 22.94
N THR A 257 8.97 -13.07 23.97
CA THR A 257 9.62 -11.77 23.83
C THR A 257 10.83 -11.83 22.90
N VAL A 258 10.95 -10.85 22.00
CA VAL A 258 12.13 -10.63 21.16
C VAL A 258 13.32 -10.26 22.03
N ARG A 259 14.47 -10.93 21.86
CA ARG A 259 15.63 -10.75 22.76
C ARG A 259 16.79 -9.97 22.15
N GLY A 260 16.73 -9.66 20.86
CA GLY A 260 17.81 -8.91 20.21
C GLY A 260 17.46 -8.42 18.81
N ARG A 261 18.32 -7.54 18.29
CA ARG A 261 18.15 -6.84 17.00
C ARG A 261 18.08 -7.75 15.76
N ARG A 262 18.40 -9.04 15.92
CA ARG A 262 18.44 -10.01 14.82
C ARG A 262 17.19 -10.88 14.72
N ASP A 263 16.29 -10.78 15.69
CA ASP A 263 15.05 -11.55 15.70
C ASP A 263 13.93 -10.67 15.12
N PRO A 264 13.26 -11.08 14.03
CA PRO A 264 12.10 -10.37 13.51
C PRO A 264 10.93 -10.39 14.51
N GLU A 265 10.31 -9.23 14.71
CA GLU A 265 9.13 -9.08 15.52
C GLU A 265 7.88 -9.51 14.74
N LEU A 266 7.12 -10.47 15.28
CA LEU A 266 5.87 -10.96 14.70
C LEU A 266 4.63 -10.41 15.42
N TYR A 267 4.79 -9.75 16.56
CA TYR A 267 3.73 -9.04 17.25
C TYR A 267 4.29 -7.78 17.93
N VAL A 268 3.66 -6.63 17.73
CA VAL A 268 4.13 -5.32 18.19
C VAL A 268 2.97 -4.49 18.70
N PRO A 269 2.70 -4.52 20.01
CA PRO A 269 1.94 -3.49 20.68
C PRO A 269 2.83 -2.29 20.98
N ALA A 270 2.34 -1.08 20.70
CA ALA A 270 3.02 0.14 21.11
C ALA A 270 2.03 1.26 21.49
N LEU A 271 2.48 2.12 22.39
CA LEU A 271 1.84 3.36 22.75
C LEU A 271 2.71 4.53 22.29
N LEU A 272 2.13 5.37 21.47
CA LEU A 272 2.73 6.54 20.84
C LEU A 272 1.94 7.78 21.23
N THR A 273 2.55 8.96 21.05
CA THR A 273 1.87 10.25 21.16
C THR A 273 2.29 11.18 20.03
N GLU A 274 1.33 11.86 19.42
CA GLU A 274 1.54 12.97 18.48
C GLU A 274 0.82 14.21 19.00
N HIS A 275 1.54 15.32 19.22
CA HIS A 275 0.94 16.58 19.71
C HIS A 275 0.01 16.43 20.94
N GLY A 276 0.32 15.49 21.85
CA GLY A 276 -0.49 15.19 23.03
C GLY A 276 -1.66 14.22 22.80
N ILE A 277 -1.90 13.78 21.56
CA ILE A 277 -2.92 12.79 21.20
C ILE A 277 -2.31 11.38 21.34
N PRO A 278 -2.87 10.51 22.20
CA PRO A 278 -2.41 9.13 22.32
C PRO A 278 -2.80 8.29 21.10
N LEU A 279 -1.84 7.51 20.62
CA LEU A 279 -1.97 6.53 19.54
C LEU A 279 -1.59 5.15 20.07
N SER A 280 -2.57 4.24 20.14
CA SER A 280 -2.34 2.82 20.45
C SER A 280 -2.28 2.01 19.17
N ILE A 281 -1.21 1.26 18.97
CA ILE A 281 -1.07 0.34 17.84
C ILE A 281 -0.87 -1.09 18.34
N ALA A 282 -1.43 -2.06 17.61
CA ALA A 282 -1.09 -3.47 17.76
C ALA A 282 -1.01 -4.12 16.38
N LEU A 283 0.19 -4.56 16.00
CA LEU A 283 0.47 -5.20 14.71
C LEU A 283 0.89 -6.63 14.97
N GLY A 284 0.43 -7.59 14.18
CA GLY A 284 1.12 -8.87 14.21
C GLY A 284 0.46 -10.03 13.51
N LYS A 285 1.26 -11.08 13.39
CA LYS A 285 0.86 -12.44 13.06
C LYS A 285 0.94 -13.26 14.34
N VAL A 286 -0.18 -13.86 14.74
CA VAL A 286 -0.26 -14.65 15.98
C VAL A 286 -0.72 -16.08 15.69
N PRO A 287 -0.28 -17.09 16.46
CA PRO A 287 -0.58 -18.50 16.18
C PRO A 287 -2.01 -18.93 16.57
N PHE A 288 -2.87 -17.98 16.95
CA PHE A 288 -4.24 -18.24 17.37
C PHE A 288 -5.20 -18.20 16.18
N ARG A 289 -6.48 -18.55 16.36
CA ARG A 289 -7.50 -18.40 15.31
C ARG A 289 -8.15 -17.02 15.34
N GLY A 290 -8.48 -16.48 14.17
CA GLY A 290 -9.22 -15.24 14.01
C GLY A 290 -8.34 -14.09 13.53
N GLY A 291 -8.81 -12.85 13.66
CA GLY A 291 -8.01 -11.70 13.27
C GLY A 291 -8.80 -10.42 13.42
N ILE A 292 -8.08 -9.31 13.52
CA ILE A 292 -8.66 -7.99 13.79
C ILE A 292 -7.96 -6.99 12.90
N TRP A 293 -8.73 -6.26 12.11
CA TRP A 293 -8.24 -5.24 11.18
C TRP A 293 -9.11 -4.01 11.33
N THR A 294 -8.77 -3.16 12.31
CA THR A 294 -9.60 -2.03 12.73
C THR A 294 -8.79 -0.77 12.97
N LEU A 295 -9.39 0.35 12.61
CA LEU A 295 -8.96 1.70 12.98
C LEU A 295 -10.13 2.39 13.69
N VAL A 296 -9.85 3.00 14.84
CA VAL A 296 -10.79 3.83 15.59
C VAL A 296 -10.13 5.16 15.93
N ILE A 297 -10.79 6.25 15.58
CA ILE A 297 -10.37 7.62 15.89
C ILE A 297 -11.50 8.26 16.69
N ARG A 298 -11.18 8.65 17.92
CA ARG A 298 -12.12 9.34 18.81
C ARG A 298 -11.85 10.83 18.73
N GLY A 299 -12.88 11.60 18.46
CA GLY A 299 -12.87 13.04 18.62
C GLY A 299 -13.92 13.50 19.62
N GLN A 300 -13.89 14.79 19.95
CA GLN A 300 -14.77 15.38 20.97
C GLN A 300 -16.25 15.35 20.62
N ASN A 301 -16.58 15.25 19.33
CA ASN A 301 -17.96 15.30 18.84
C ASN A 301 -18.43 13.99 18.24
N GLY A 302 -17.54 13.02 18.03
CA GLY A 302 -17.87 11.78 17.35
C GLY A 302 -16.70 10.80 17.25
N THR A 303 -17.00 9.63 16.70
CA THR A 303 -16.03 8.56 16.50
C THR A 303 -16.02 8.10 15.05
N PHE A 304 -14.83 8.02 14.45
CA PHE A 304 -14.62 7.39 13.15
C PHE A 304 -14.08 5.96 13.34
N CYS A 305 -14.76 4.98 12.75
CA CYS A 305 -14.38 3.58 12.76
C CYS A 305 -14.20 3.09 11.32
N ALA A 306 -13.09 2.42 11.04
CA ALA A 306 -12.86 1.77 9.74
C ALA A 306 -12.48 0.30 9.93
N GLY A 307 -13.19 -0.57 9.22
CA GLY A 307 -12.71 -1.92 8.94
C GLY A 307 -11.63 -1.85 7.87
N LEU A 308 -10.44 -2.37 8.16
CA LEU A 308 -9.30 -2.27 7.26
C LEU A 308 -9.29 -3.41 6.22
N ARG A 309 -10.08 -4.47 6.40
CA ARG A 309 -10.21 -5.52 5.38
C ARG A 309 -10.96 -5.02 4.14
N THR A 310 -10.56 -5.52 2.97
CA THR A 310 -11.25 -5.27 1.70
C THR A 310 -12.75 -5.54 1.80
N GLY A 311 -13.57 -4.61 1.29
CA GLY A 311 -15.03 -4.70 1.30
C GLY A 311 -15.71 -4.19 2.57
N GLN A 312 -14.97 -3.92 3.65
CA GLN A 312 -15.56 -3.31 4.85
C GLN A 312 -15.75 -1.80 4.69
N SER A 313 -16.88 -1.27 5.13
CA SER A 313 -17.13 0.17 5.14
C SER A 313 -16.43 0.86 6.31
N SER A 314 -16.30 2.19 6.21
CA SER A 314 -15.96 3.06 7.35
C SER A 314 -17.20 3.82 7.79
N VAL A 315 -17.28 4.19 9.06
CA VAL A 315 -18.43 4.89 9.65
C VAL A 315 -17.93 6.03 10.52
N LEU A 316 -18.52 7.20 10.37
CA LEU A 316 -18.42 8.31 11.31
C LEU A 316 -19.75 8.42 12.06
N VAL A 317 -19.71 8.45 13.39
CA VAL A 317 -20.90 8.59 14.23
C VAL A 317 -20.72 9.79 15.15
N SER A 318 -21.73 10.66 15.20
CA SER A 318 -21.80 11.78 16.14
C SER A 318 -22.18 11.30 17.54
N ASP A 319 -21.51 11.87 18.55
CA ASP A 319 -21.81 11.65 19.96
C ASP A 319 -22.85 12.67 20.49
N LYS A 320 -23.26 13.65 19.68
CA LYS A 320 -24.22 14.71 20.07
C LYS A 320 -25.65 14.42 19.65
N GLY A 321 -26.56 14.31 20.64
CA GLY A 321 -27.99 14.71 20.62
C GLY A 321 -28.95 14.02 19.64
N GLU A 322 -28.56 13.87 18.38
CA GLU A 322 -29.24 13.16 17.31
C GLU A 322 -28.18 12.26 16.66
N ARG A 323 -28.48 10.97 16.42
CA ARG A 323 -27.51 9.98 15.91
C ARG A 323 -27.17 10.22 14.43
N GLU A 324 -26.57 11.36 14.14
CA GLU A 324 -25.99 11.68 12.85
C GLU A 324 -24.83 10.72 12.59
N HIS A 325 -24.86 10.11 11.41
CA HIS A 325 -23.79 9.23 10.99
C HIS A 325 -23.56 9.35 9.48
N ALA A 326 -22.34 9.04 9.07
CA ALA A 326 -21.96 8.89 7.68
C ALA A 326 -21.29 7.54 7.47
N VAL A 327 -21.73 6.81 6.45
CA VAL A 327 -21.12 5.55 6.03
C VAL A 327 -20.38 5.78 4.73
N PHE A 328 -19.13 5.36 4.69
CA PHE A 328 -18.21 5.54 3.58
C PHE A 328 -17.78 4.19 3.03
N SER A 329 -17.79 4.07 1.71
CA SER A 329 -17.31 2.87 1.01
C SER A 329 -16.64 3.26 -0.30
N LEU A 330 -15.61 2.55 -0.72
CA LEU A 330 -15.06 2.72 -2.07
C LEU A 330 -16.09 2.29 -3.12
N LYS A 331 -16.16 3.05 -4.23
CA LYS A 331 -17.01 2.71 -5.38
C LYS A 331 -16.44 1.54 -6.20
N LYS A 332 -15.15 1.24 -6.03
CA LYS A 332 -14.37 0.24 -6.77
C LYS A 332 -13.56 -0.63 -5.81
N LEU A 333 -12.96 -1.69 -6.34
CA LEU A 333 -12.03 -2.52 -5.55
C LEU A 333 -10.80 -1.69 -5.17
N PRO A 334 -10.18 -1.88 -3.99
CA PRO A 334 -9.04 -1.08 -3.54
C PRO A 334 -7.91 -0.98 -4.57
N TYR A 335 -7.52 -2.11 -5.18
CA TYR A 335 -6.47 -2.12 -6.21
C TYR A 335 -6.89 -1.45 -7.52
N GLN A 336 -8.16 -1.45 -7.91
CA GLN A 336 -8.62 -0.63 -9.04
C GLN A 336 -8.44 0.86 -8.71
N THR A 337 -8.73 1.26 -7.47
CA THR A 337 -8.50 2.64 -7.01
C THR A 337 -7.01 3.00 -6.97
N VAL A 338 -6.13 2.06 -6.59
CA VAL A 338 -4.66 2.23 -6.68
C VAL A 338 -4.24 2.54 -8.11
N PHE A 339 -4.69 1.72 -9.08
CA PHE A 339 -4.37 1.94 -10.48
C PHE A 339 -4.87 3.30 -11.00
N GLU A 340 -6.12 3.65 -10.70
CA GLU A 340 -6.70 4.93 -11.15
C GLU A 340 -5.96 6.14 -10.56
N GLU A 341 -5.62 6.12 -9.27
CA GLU A 341 -4.84 7.19 -8.66
C GLU A 341 -3.42 7.26 -9.24
N ALA A 342 -2.76 6.11 -9.43
CA ALA A 342 -1.43 6.05 -10.04
C ALA A 342 -1.44 6.66 -11.45
N PHE A 343 -2.46 6.35 -12.26
CA PHE A 343 -2.60 6.95 -13.59
C PHE A 343 -2.83 8.46 -13.53
N MET A 344 -3.70 8.94 -12.62
CA MET A 344 -3.90 10.37 -12.42
C MET A 344 -2.60 11.08 -12.00
N TYR A 345 -1.78 10.44 -11.16
CA TYR A 345 -0.46 10.94 -10.77
C TYR A 345 0.49 11.02 -11.96
N PHE A 346 0.65 9.94 -12.73
CA PHE A 346 1.54 9.91 -13.89
C PHE A 346 1.09 10.81 -15.04
N ASP A 347 -0.21 11.06 -15.18
CA ASP A 347 -0.78 11.96 -16.18
C ASP A 347 -0.73 13.44 -15.75
N GLY A 348 -0.27 13.74 -14.53
CA GLY A 348 -0.19 15.10 -14.00
C GLY A 348 -1.55 15.70 -13.60
N THR A 349 -2.59 14.86 -13.44
CA THR A 349 -3.92 15.29 -12.96
C THR A 349 -3.89 15.65 -11.46
N LEU A 350 -2.86 15.18 -10.74
CA LEU A 350 -2.61 15.49 -9.33
C LEU A 350 -1.28 16.26 -9.17
N PRO A 351 -1.20 17.56 -9.54
CA PRO A 351 0.07 18.27 -9.71
C PRO A 351 0.86 18.51 -8.40
N ASN A 352 0.20 18.46 -7.24
CA ASN A 352 0.82 18.65 -5.92
C ASN A 352 0.92 17.33 -5.12
N PHE A 353 0.55 16.22 -5.75
CA PHE A 353 0.60 14.91 -5.11
C PHE A 353 1.94 14.26 -5.39
N ASP A 354 2.57 13.71 -4.36
CA ASP A 354 3.93 13.19 -4.40
C ASP A 354 4.00 11.68 -4.69
N GLY A 355 2.89 11.05 -5.07
CA GLY A 355 2.83 9.59 -5.28
C GLY A 355 2.94 8.79 -3.98
N HIS A 356 2.53 9.36 -2.85
CA HIS A 356 2.61 8.79 -1.48
C HIS A 356 4.04 8.67 -0.92
N LEU A 357 5.06 9.20 -1.59
CA LEU A 357 6.46 9.07 -1.17
C LEU A 357 6.70 9.62 0.24
N GLY A 358 6.19 10.81 0.54
CA GLY A 358 6.29 11.43 1.87
C GLY A 358 5.64 10.59 2.96
N ALA A 359 4.49 9.98 2.68
CA ALA A 359 3.79 9.09 3.62
C ALA A 359 4.60 7.82 3.91
N PHE A 360 5.19 7.20 2.88
CA PHE A 360 6.01 6.00 3.04
C PHE A 360 7.34 6.28 3.77
N PHE A 361 8.03 7.37 3.43
CA PHE A 361 9.27 7.74 4.14
C PHE A 361 8.99 8.09 5.60
N THR A 362 7.87 8.75 5.88
CA THR A 362 7.45 9.07 7.25
C THR A 362 7.07 7.79 8.00
N SER A 363 6.34 6.87 7.38
CA SER A 363 6.04 5.55 7.95
C SER A 363 7.30 4.81 8.37
N LYS A 364 8.28 4.72 7.46
CA LYS A 364 9.57 4.07 7.73
C LYS A 364 10.29 4.72 8.92
N ALA A 365 10.30 6.05 9.00
CA ALA A 365 10.90 6.76 10.13
C ALA A 365 10.22 6.46 11.47
N ILE A 366 8.89 6.31 11.48
CA ILE A 366 8.12 5.91 12.67
C ILE A 366 8.43 4.47 13.06
N GLU A 367 8.43 3.55 12.09
CA GLU A 367 8.80 2.13 12.30
C GLU A 367 10.20 2.02 12.94
N ASP A 368 11.16 2.81 12.46
CA ASP A 368 12.52 2.85 13.00
C ASP A 368 12.58 3.42 14.42
N LYS A 369 11.79 4.45 14.72
CA LYS A 369 11.68 4.98 16.08
C LYS A 369 11.15 3.93 17.05
N ILE A 370 10.14 3.16 16.65
CA ILE A 370 9.57 2.07 17.47
C ILE A 370 10.63 0.99 17.71
N ARG A 371 11.32 0.54 16.67
CA ARG A 371 12.42 -0.44 16.79
C ARG A 371 13.54 0.07 17.70
N LYS A 372 13.98 1.32 17.52
CA LYS A 372 15.04 1.93 18.34
C LYS A 372 14.63 2.12 19.81
N TYR A 373 13.36 2.38 20.08
CA TYR A 373 12.87 2.51 21.46
C TYR A 373 12.94 1.19 22.22
N TYR A 374 12.62 0.06 21.57
CA TYR A 374 12.65 -1.26 22.18
C TYR A 374 14.07 -1.79 22.46
N LEU A 375 15.07 -1.33 21.70
CA LEU A 375 16.42 -1.89 21.60
C LEU A 375 17.52 -0.99 22.17
#